data_AF-A0A9P8E9I5-F1
#
_entry.id   AF-A0A9P8E9I5-F1
#
_cell.length_a   1.000
_cell.length_b   1.000
_cell.length_c   1.000
_cell.angle_alpha   90.00
_cell.angle_beta   90.00
_cell.angle_gamma   90.00
#
_symmetry.space_group_name_H-M   'P 1'
#
loop_
_entity.id
_entity.type
_entity.pdbx_description
1 polymer ?
#
loop_
_entity_poly.entity_id
_entity_poly.type
_entity_poly.pdbx_seq_one_letter_code
_entity_poly.pdbx_strand_id
1 'polypeptide(L)'
;MPSSRRVHASAPVDKYFPSNSLVIGAGVTIFHLATNRIVICRDTRSNVYFLPKGRKDASEEVTTTAIREGFEESGYRCRLLPLPVDHLQPSPAENSQEERKWVIEPIATRMMPVARDYQYMLFWYAAETIPEQLEDSLNAVSTDGWMMPEAFPDHMTLKEREKLDVRGDGICEPKRHEGTGVDEDEAFYVGQLVGVEEAIRLLGGTSADVVRRAWEGICLRRKLEGEVKA
;
A
#
# COMPACT_ATOMS: atom_id res chain seq x y z
N MET A 1 9.05 -5.90 33.75
CA MET A 1 8.25 -6.99 33.13
C MET A 1 6.83 -6.46 32.91
N PRO A 2 6.42 -6.09 31.70
CA PRO A 2 5.03 -5.72 31.47
C PRO A 2 4.15 -6.96 31.61
N SER A 3 3.04 -6.79 32.32
CA SER A 3 2.01 -7.81 32.54
C SER A 3 1.54 -8.37 31.20
N SER A 4 1.75 -9.67 31.01
CA SER A 4 1.18 -10.45 29.92
C SER A 4 -0.35 -10.30 29.95
N ARG A 5 -0.89 -9.51 29.03
CA ARG A 5 -2.29 -9.68 28.62
C ARG A 5 -2.38 -11.09 28.08
N ARG A 6 -2.92 -12.02 28.87
CA ARG A 6 -3.41 -13.31 28.36
C ARG A 6 -4.55 -12.98 27.41
N VAL A 7 -4.21 -12.81 26.13
CA VAL A 7 -5.20 -12.82 25.06
C VAL A 7 -5.82 -14.20 25.12
N HIS A 8 -7.10 -14.29 25.49
CA HIS A 8 -7.83 -15.54 25.33
C HIS A 8 -7.78 -15.90 23.85
N ALA A 9 -7.05 -16.96 23.51
CA ALA A 9 -7.00 -17.45 22.15
C ALA A 9 -8.44 -17.76 21.72
N SER A 10 -8.94 -17.03 20.72
CA SER A 10 -10.16 -17.46 20.03
C SER A 10 -9.89 -18.84 19.43
N ALA A 11 -10.90 -19.71 19.42
CA ALA A 11 -10.78 -21.00 18.76
C ALA A 11 -10.32 -20.78 17.31
N PRO A 12 -9.36 -21.59 16.79
CA PRO A 12 -8.95 -21.49 15.40
C PRO A 12 -10.17 -21.56 14.48
N VAL A 13 -10.24 -20.63 13.53
CA VAL A 13 -11.28 -20.63 12.50
C VAL A 13 -10.74 -21.37 11.30
N ASP A 14 -11.29 -22.55 11.03
CA ASP A 14 -11.05 -23.31 9.81
C ASP A 14 -12.21 -23.10 8.82
N LYS A 15 -11.90 -22.65 7.60
CA LYS A 15 -12.87 -22.41 6.52
C LYS A 15 -12.25 -22.81 5.19
N TYR A 16 -13.03 -23.52 4.37
CA TYR A 16 -12.62 -23.97 3.05
C TYR A 16 -13.38 -23.22 1.95
N PHE A 17 -12.65 -22.57 1.05
CA PHE A 17 -13.19 -21.90 -0.14
C PHE A 17 -12.45 -22.38 -1.38
N PRO A 18 -13.09 -23.15 -2.29
CA PRO A 18 -12.49 -23.48 -3.60
C PRO A 18 -12.28 -22.23 -4.47
N SER A 19 -11.45 -22.33 -5.51
CA SER A 19 -11.10 -21.18 -6.37
C SER A 19 -12.30 -20.51 -7.05
N ASN A 20 -13.39 -21.24 -7.28
CA ASN A 20 -14.64 -20.69 -7.83
C ASN A 20 -15.51 -19.96 -6.80
N SER A 21 -15.07 -19.90 -5.53
CA SER A 21 -15.77 -19.22 -4.45
C SER A 21 -14.87 -18.34 -3.56
N LEU A 22 -13.58 -18.24 -3.91
CA LEU A 22 -12.62 -17.34 -3.29
C LEU A 22 -12.22 -16.23 -4.27
N VAL A 23 -12.49 -14.98 -3.88
CA VAL A 23 -11.95 -13.80 -4.54
C VAL A 23 -10.69 -13.37 -3.80
N ILE A 24 -9.59 -13.24 -4.54
CA ILE A 24 -8.33 -12.70 -4.04
C ILE A 24 -8.19 -11.28 -4.60
N GLY A 25 -7.76 -10.36 -3.75
CA GLY A 25 -7.45 -9.01 -4.19
C GLY A 25 -6.48 -8.33 -3.26
N ALA A 26 -6.04 -7.16 -3.69
CA ALA A 26 -5.05 -6.40 -2.96
C ALA A 26 -5.36 -4.91 -3.01
N GLY A 27 -4.86 -4.19 -2.02
CA GLY A 27 -4.94 -2.74 -1.93
C GLY A 27 -3.68 -2.16 -1.33
N VAL A 28 -3.54 -0.84 -1.47
CA VAL A 28 -2.33 -0.12 -1.02
C VAL A 28 -2.67 1.14 -0.25
N THR A 29 -1.79 1.48 0.68
CA THR A 29 -1.70 2.81 1.29
C THR A 29 -0.51 3.54 0.66
N ILE A 30 -0.78 4.50 -0.24
CA ILE A 30 0.26 5.18 -1.02
C ILE A 30 0.66 6.47 -0.30
N PHE A 31 1.87 6.51 0.25
CA PHE A 31 2.38 7.68 0.95
C PHE A 31 3.28 8.54 0.05
N HIS A 32 3.07 9.84 0.09
CA HIS A 32 4.08 10.80 -0.34
C HIS A 32 4.99 11.11 0.85
N LEU A 33 6.11 10.40 0.94
CA LEU A 33 6.99 10.38 2.13
C LEU A 33 7.48 11.78 2.51
N ALA A 34 7.90 12.60 1.53
CA ALA A 34 8.47 13.92 1.79
C ALA A 34 7.51 14.89 2.48
N THR A 35 6.19 14.69 2.34
CA THR A 35 5.16 15.58 2.91
C THR A 35 4.30 14.91 3.97
N ASN A 36 4.53 13.64 4.28
CA ASN A 36 3.71 12.85 5.21
C ASN A 36 2.22 12.90 4.85
N ARG A 37 1.92 12.81 3.55
CA ARG A 37 0.56 12.72 3.02
C ARG A 37 0.33 11.34 2.43
N ILE A 38 -0.94 10.98 2.33
CA ILE A 38 -1.39 9.69 1.80
C ILE A 38 -2.46 9.93 0.73
N VAL A 39 -2.43 9.09 -0.29
CA VAL A 39 -3.47 9.04 -1.32
C VAL A 39 -4.68 8.28 -0.78
N ILE A 40 -5.85 8.90 -0.88
CA ILE A 40 -7.15 8.25 -0.70
C ILE A 40 -8.01 8.50 -1.94
N CYS A 41 -8.91 7.58 -2.26
CA CYS A 41 -9.88 7.75 -3.33
C CYS A 41 -11.20 8.26 -2.76
N ARG A 42 -11.90 9.08 -3.53
CA ARG A 42 -13.27 9.52 -3.26
C ARG A 42 -14.15 9.13 -4.43
N ASP A 43 -15.21 8.37 -4.19
CA ASP A 43 -16.27 8.18 -5.17
C ASP A 43 -17.13 9.45 -5.19
N THR A 44 -17.13 10.14 -6.32
CA THR A 44 -17.85 11.41 -6.48
C THR A 44 -19.37 11.26 -6.50
N ARG A 45 -19.89 10.04 -6.72
CA ARG A 45 -21.33 9.74 -6.73
C ARG A 45 -21.88 9.56 -5.32
N SER A 46 -21.17 8.78 -4.50
CA SER A 46 -21.59 8.43 -3.13
C SER A 46 -20.97 9.32 -2.06
N ASN A 47 -19.95 10.10 -2.41
CA ASN A 47 -19.14 10.87 -1.48
C ASN A 47 -18.43 10.01 -0.40
N VAL A 48 -18.15 8.76 -0.72
CA VAL A 48 -17.45 7.82 0.16
C VAL A 48 -15.95 7.85 -0.14
N TYR A 49 -15.16 7.82 0.93
CA TYR A 49 -13.71 7.73 0.87
C TYR A 49 -13.22 6.31 1.11
N PHE A 50 -12.22 5.87 0.34
CA PHE A 50 -11.63 4.54 0.46
C PHE A 50 -10.15 4.55 0.07
N LEU A 51 -9.46 3.45 0.35
CA LEU A 51 -8.09 3.20 -0.12
C LEU A 51 -8.16 2.42 -1.44
N PRO A 52 -7.28 2.69 -2.40
CA PRO A 52 -7.31 2.01 -3.69
C PRO A 52 -7.04 0.50 -3.52
N LYS A 53 -7.87 -0.32 -4.14
CA LYS A 53 -7.91 -1.78 -4.03
C LYS A 53 -8.84 -2.41 -5.05
N GLY A 54 -8.46 -3.56 -5.58
CA GLY A 54 -9.35 -4.35 -6.42
C GLY A 54 -8.98 -5.82 -6.49
N ARG A 55 -9.40 -6.45 -7.57
CA ARG A 55 -9.32 -7.91 -7.73
C ARG A 55 -8.03 -8.25 -8.44
N LYS A 56 -7.43 -9.35 -8.00
CA LYS A 56 -6.26 -9.90 -8.67
C LYS A 56 -6.68 -10.51 -10.01
N ASP A 57 -5.91 -10.23 -11.06
CA ASP A 57 -6.09 -10.88 -12.35
C ASP A 57 -5.63 -12.34 -12.32
N ALA A 58 -6.13 -13.16 -13.24
CA ALA A 58 -5.68 -14.55 -13.34
C ALA A 58 -4.15 -14.62 -13.54
N SER A 59 -3.47 -15.45 -12.74
CA SER A 59 -2.01 -15.63 -12.78
C SER A 59 -1.14 -14.40 -12.43
N GLU A 60 -1.72 -13.27 -12.03
CA GLU A 60 -0.98 -12.08 -11.55
C GLU A 60 -0.42 -12.27 -10.11
N GLU A 61 0.70 -11.67 -9.75
CA GLU A 61 1.15 -11.66 -8.35
C GLU A 61 0.31 -10.70 -7.50
N VAL A 62 0.01 -11.07 -6.25
CA VAL A 62 -0.84 -10.23 -5.36
C VAL A 62 -0.23 -8.85 -5.10
N THR A 63 1.11 -8.77 -5.06
CA THR A 63 1.86 -7.51 -4.95
C THR A 63 1.72 -6.64 -6.20
N THR A 64 1.73 -7.27 -7.38
CA THR A 64 1.46 -6.61 -8.67
C THR A 64 0.05 -6.05 -8.71
N THR A 65 -0.95 -6.85 -8.31
CA THR A 65 -2.34 -6.39 -8.15
C THR A 65 -2.41 -5.14 -7.29
N ALA A 66 -1.73 -5.12 -6.14
CA ALA A 66 -1.77 -4.00 -5.22
C ALA A 66 -1.27 -2.69 -5.86
N ILE A 67 -0.19 -2.77 -6.66
CA ILE A 67 0.38 -1.64 -7.38
C ILE A 67 -0.52 -1.19 -8.53
N ARG A 68 -1.02 -2.14 -9.33
CA ARG A 68 -1.92 -1.86 -10.46
C ARG A 68 -3.19 -1.16 -10.00
N GLU A 69 -3.90 -1.75 -9.04
CA GLU A 69 -5.12 -1.21 -8.44
C GLU A 69 -4.87 0.15 -7.77
N GLY A 70 -3.68 0.31 -7.16
CA GLY A 70 -3.19 1.58 -6.65
C GLY A 70 -3.20 2.69 -7.70
N PHE A 71 -2.74 2.39 -8.91
CA PHE A 71 -2.71 3.34 -10.02
C PHE A 71 -4.08 3.51 -10.69
N GLU A 72 -4.78 2.42 -11.00
CA GLU A 72 -6.06 2.43 -11.71
C GLU A 72 -7.12 3.24 -10.95
N GLU A 73 -7.35 2.94 -9.67
CA GLU A 73 -8.41 3.61 -8.89
C GLU A 73 -8.03 5.03 -8.41
N SER A 74 -6.73 5.37 -8.28
CA SER A 74 -6.29 6.66 -7.70
C SER A 74 -5.69 7.64 -8.70
N GLY A 75 -5.13 7.13 -9.79
CA GLY A 75 -4.33 7.88 -10.75
C GLY A 75 -2.90 8.18 -10.29
N TYR A 76 -2.47 7.75 -9.10
CA TYR A 76 -1.09 7.95 -8.63
C TYR A 76 -0.26 6.69 -8.83
N ARG A 77 0.88 6.81 -9.52
CA ARG A 77 1.83 5.71 -9.60
C ARG A 77 2.48 5.48 -8.24
N CYS A 78 2.62 4.21 -7.89
CA CYS A 78 3.19 3.80 -6.64
C CYS A 78 4.08 2.58 -6.79
N ARG A 79 4.92 2.34 -5.79
CA ARG A 79 5.63 1.07 -5.60
C ARG A 79 5.54 0.65 -4.15
N LEU A 80 5.61 -0.65 -3.91
CA LEU A 80 5.53 -1.16 -2.53
C LEU A 80 6.72 -0.68 -1.71
N LEU A 81 6.44 -0.39 -0.44
CA LEU A 81 7.41 0.17 0.49
C LEU A 81 7.84 -0.90 1.50
N PRO A 82 9.12 -1.33 1.50
CA PRO A 82 9.65 -2.26 2.49
C PRO A 82 9.59 -1.64 3.89
N LEU A 83 8.99 -2.33 4.86
CA LEU A 83 8.80 -1.84 6.22
C LEU A 83 9.25 -2.88 7.27
N PRO A 84 9.62 -2.44 8.49
CA PRO A 84 9.96 -3.31 9.61
C PRO A 84 8.67 -3.80 10.30
N VAL A 85 7.84 -4.51 9.55
CA VAL A 85 6.57 -5.04 10.06
C VAL A 85 6.78 -6.38 10.74
N ASP A 86 6.16 -6.56 11.90
CA ASP A 86 6.10 -7.88 12.53
C ASP A 86 5.20 -8.81 11.70
N HIS A 87 5.75 -9.94 11.26
CA HIS A 87 5.02 -10.95 10.49
C HIS A 87 5.33 -12.37 10.98
N LEU A 88 4.51 -13.33 10.57
CA LEU A 88 4.62 -14.74 10.99
C LEU A 88 5.23 -15.64 9.90
N GLN A 89 5.53 -15.07 8.74
CA GLN A 89 6.04 -15.77 7.57
C GLN A 89 7.50 -16.19 7.83
N PRO A 90 7.88 -17.43 7.51
CA PRO A 90 9.25 -17.89 7.72
C PRO A 90 10.21 -17.11 6.82
N SER A 91 11.38 -16.79 7.36
CA SER A 91 12.48 -16.27 6.53
C SER A 91 13.09 -17.41 5.70
N PRO A 92 13.53 -17.14 4.46
CA PRO A 92 14.39 -18.07 3.72
C PRO A 92 15.61 -18.46 4.58
N ALA A 93 16.02 -19.73 4.50
CA ALA A 93 16.89 -20.38 5.48
C ALA A 93 18.33 -19.81 5.61
N GLU A 94 18.72 -18.82 4.81
CA GLU A 94 20.11 -18.37 4.69
C GLU A 94 20.37 -16.94 5.17
N ASN A 95 19.32 -16.18 5.52
CA ASN A 95 19.48 -14.78 5.83
C ASN A 95 19.64 -14.50 7.34
N SER A 96 20.73 -13.81 7.67
CA SER A 96 21.05 -13.34 9.02
C SER A 96 19.91 -12.47 9.57
N GLN A 97 19.79 -12.34 10.90
CA GLN A 97 18.72 -11.54 11.51
C GLN A 97 18.72 -10.07 11.04
N GLU A 98 19.82 -9.56 10.46
CA GLU A 98 19.95 -8.19 9.95
C GLU A 98 19.24 -7.96 8.59
N GLU A 99 19.14 -8.99 7.73
CA GLU A 99 18.43 -8.91 6.43
C GLU A 99 16.90 -8.87 6.57
N ARG A 100 16.39 -9.01 7.80
CA ARG A 100 14.96 -9.06 8.12
C ARG A 100 14.34 -7.69 8.38
N LYS A 101 15.10 -6.62 8.19
CA LYS A 101 14.69 -5.28 8.65
C LYS A 101 13.57 -4.68 7.80
N TRP A 102 13.58 -4.93 6.48
CA TRP A 102 12.65 -4.30 5.55
C TRP A 102 11.98 -5.36 4.68
N VAL A 103 10.72 -5.65 4.95
CA VAL A 103 9.97 -6.69 4.24
C VAL A 103 8.77 -6.13 3.49
N ILE A 104 8.34 -6.85 2.45
CA ILE A 104 7.09 -6.61 1.74
C ILE A 104 6.11 -7.70 2.13
N GLU A 105 5.32 -7.43 3.17
CA GLU A 105 4.27 -8.31 3.64
C GLU A 105 2.97 -7.51 3.81
N PRO A 106 1.79 -8.16 3.73
CA PRO A 106 0.53 -7.49 4.03
C PRO A 106 0.54 -6.91 5.45
N ILE A 107 0.30 -5.60 5.57
CA ILE A 107 0.18 -4.92 6.87
C ILE A 107 -1.16 -5.26 7.57
N ALA A 108 -2.14 -5.70 6.78
CA ALA A 108 -3.41 -6.21 7.25
C ALA A 108 -4.05 -7.09 6.17
N THR A 109 -4.82 -8.08 6.61
CA THR A 109 -5.64 -8.91 5.72
C THR A 109 -7.08 -8.89 6.21
N ARG A 110 -8.02 -8.71 5.29
CA ARG A 110 -9.45 -8.71 5.60
C ARG A 110 -10.15 -9.84 4.86
N MET A 111 -10.99 -10.57 5.58
CA MET A 111 -11.94 -11.52 5.01
C MET A 111 -13.34 -10.89 5.02
N MET A 112 -13.97 -10.72 3.86
CA MET A 112 -15.33 -10.18 3.71
C MET A 112 -16.23 -11.14 2.90
N PRO A 113 -17.44 -11.47 3.37
CA PRO A 113 -18.39 -12.20 2.54
C PRO A 113 -18.87 -11.30 1.39
N VAL A 114 -18.82 -11.81 0.15
CA VAL A 114 -19.33 -11.10 -1.05
C VAL A 114 -20.74 -11.56 -1.38
N ALA A 115 -20.98 -12.86 -1.22
CA ALA A 115 -22.28 -13.50 -1.35
C ALA A 115 -22.30 -14.73 -0.41
N ARG A 116 -23.42 -15.44 -0.34
CA ARG A 116 -23.62 -16.58 0.58
C ARG A 116 -22.42 -17.54 0.61
N ASP A 117 -21.92 -17.88 -0.56
CA ASP A 117 -20.87 -18.89 -0.73
C ASP A 117 -19.52 -18.29 -1.19
N TYR A 118 -19.43 -16.96 -1.36
CA TYR A 118 -18.26 -16.29 -1.92
C TYR A 118 -17.53 -15.46 -0.86
N GLN A 119 -16.23 -15.71 -0.73
CA GLN A 119 -15.37 -15.04 0.23
C GLN A 119 -14.35 -14.16 -0.48
N TYR A 120 -14.23 -12.90 -0.07
CA TYR A 120 -13.14 -12.03 -0.49
C TYR A 120 -12.05 -12.06 0.57
N MET A 121 -10.84 -12.42 0.17
CA MET A 121 -9.60 -12.22 0.92
C MET A 121 -8.84 -11.04 0.31
N LEU A 122 -8.72 -9.96 1.08
CA LEU A 122 -8.11 -8.70 0.65
C LEU A 122 -6.84 -8.43 1.45
N PHE A 123 -5.71 -8.33 0.76
CA PHE A 123 -4.40 -8.02 1.32
C PHE A 123 -4.08 -6.54 1.18
N TRP A 124 -3.66 -5.90 2.26
CA TRP A 124 -3.27 -4.49 2.25
C TRP A 124 -1.76 -4.36 2.37
N TYR A 125 -1.14 -3.58 1.50
CA TYR A 125 0.28 -3.29 1.54
C TYR A 125 0.55 -1.80 1.78
N ALA A 126 1.76 -1.49 2.25
CA ALA A 126 2.27 -0.13 2.28
C ALA A 126 2.98 0.17 0.95
N ALA A 127 2.79 1.38 0.44
CA ALA A 127 3.39 1.85 -0.80
C ALA A 127 3.83 3.31 -0.66
N GLU A 128 4.69 3.75 -1.56
CA GLU A 128 5.02 5.16 -1.75
C GLU A 128 4.65 5.63 -3.14
N THR A 129 4.46 6.94 -3.31
CA THR A 129 4.52 7.57 -4.63
C THR A 129 5.93 7.45 -5.19
N ILE A 130 6.05 7.34 -6.51
CA ILE A 130 7.36 7.26 -7.18
C ILE A 130 8.00 8.66 -7.35
N PRO A 131 9.34 8.75 -7.45
CA PRO A 131 10.02 10.03 -7.71
C PRO A 131 9.73 10.52 -9.14
N GLU A 132 9.82 11.84 -9.37
CA GLU A 132 9.51 12.44 -10.68
C GLU A 132 10.32 11.81 -11.83
N GLN A 133 11.61 11.56 -11.62
CA GLN A 133 12.45 11.03 -12.70
C GLN A 133 11.99 9.63 -13.16
N LEU A 134 11.45 8.83 -12.24
CA LEU A 134 10.84 7.53 -12.58
C LEU A 134 9.46 7.71 -13.21
N GLU A 135 8.68 8.67 -12.75
CA GLU A 135 7.40 9.04 -13.34
C GLU A 135 7.56 9.48 -14.81
N ASP A 136 8.57 10.30 -15.12
CA ASP A 136 8.90 10.74 -16.47
C ASP A 136 9.39 9.60 -17.37
N SER A 137 10.25 8.72 -16.84
CA SER A 137 10.75 7.58 -17.63
C SER A 137 9.64 6.60 -17.98
N LEU A 138 8.70 6.35 -17.07
CA LEU A 138 7.51 5.54 -17.34
C LEU A 138 6.58 6.23 -18.35
N ASN A 139 6.41 7.54 -18.28
CA ASN A 139 5.61 8.29 -19.26
C ASN A 139 6.23 8.32 -20.66
N ALA A 140 7.56 8.29 -20.77
CA ALA A 140 8.24 8.27 -22.07
C ALA A 140 8.07 6.94 -22.81
N VAL A 141 7.79 5.86 -22.09
CA VAL A 141 7.69 4.50 -22.64
C VAL A 141 6.24 4.01 -22.73
N SER A 142 5.37 4.41 -21.78
CA SER A 142 3.97 3.99 -21.80
C SER A 142 3.22 4.71 -22.94
N THR A 143 2.73 3.92 -23.89
CA THR A 143 1.91 4.41 -25.00
C THR A 143 0.41 4.28 -24.73
N ASP A 144 0.00 3.31 -23.90
CA ASP A 144 -1.36 3.18 -23.34
C ASP A 144 -1.32 2.20 -22.15
N GLY A 145 -1.56 2.69 -20.93
CA GLY A 145 -1.84 1.84 -19.76
C GLY A 145 -0.83 1.86 -18.60
N TRP A 146 -1.16 1.07 -17.58
CA TRP A 146 -0.34 0.85 -16.39
C TRP A 146 0.95 0.10 -16.75
N MET A 147 2.06 0.49 -16.11
CA MET A 147 3.32 -0.22 -16.17
C MET A 147 3.86 -0.40 -14.76
N MET A 148 4.42 -1.58 -14.49
CA MET A 148 5.06 -1.90 -13.22
C MET A 148 6.30 -1.01 -13.01
N PRO A 149 6.33 -0.16 -11.97
CA PRO A 149 7.52 0.61 -11.65
C PRO A 149 8.64 -0.29 -11.11
N GLU A 150 9.88 0.20 -11.14
CA GLU A 150 10.97 -0.46 -10.41
C GLU A 150 10.65 -0.57 -8.92
N ALA A 151 11.11 -1.66 -8.29
CA ALA A 151 10.98 -1.87 -6.86
C ALA A 151 11.70 -0.78 -6.05
N PHE A 152 11.34 -0.64 -4.77
CA PHE A 152 12.06 0.25 -3.88
C PHE A 152 13.52 -0.24 -3.73
N PRO A 153 14.55 0.62 -3.91
CA PRO A 153 15.93 0.16 -3.92
C PRO A 153 16.38 -0.35 -2.53
N ASP A 154 16.98 -1.55 -2.50
CA ASP A 154 17.33 -2.26 -1.25
C ASP A 154 18.22 -1.46 -0.28
N HIS A 155 19.12 -0.63 -0.82
CA HIS A 155 20.11 0.13 -0.04
C HIS A 155 19.73 1.60 0.16
N MET A 156 18.51 2.01 -0.23
CA MET A 156 18.05 3.39 -0.08
C MET A 156 17.35 3.58 1.26
N THR A 157 17.75 4.59 2.02
CA THR A 157 17.01 5.03 3.21
C THR A 157 15.78 5.85 2.83
N LEU A 158 14.76 5.91 3.69
CA LEU A 158 13.61 6.80 3.47
C LEU A 158 14.04 8.26 3.37
N LYS A 159 15.05 8.66 4.15
CA LYS A 159 15.59 10.03 4.09
C LYS A 159 16.24 10.36 2.75
N GLU A 160 16.96 9.41 2.15
CA GLU A 160 17.52 9.60 0.80
C GLU A 160 16.42 9.65 -0.25
N ARG A 161 15.42 8.77 -0.12
CA ARG A 161 14.25 8.78 -0.99
C ARG A 161 13.51 10.11 -0.95
N GLU A 162 13.22 10.64 0.24
CA GLU A 162 12.54 11.93 0.43
C GLU A 162 13.29 13.10 -0.24
N LYS A 163 14.63 13.07 -0.26
CA LYS A 163 15.43 14.11 -0.94
C LYS A 163 15.21 14.13 -2.45
N LEU A 164 14.82 13.00 -3.07
CA LEU A 164 14.51 12.96 -4.50
C LEU A 164 13.26 13.78 -4.85
N ASP A 165 12.38 14.01 -3.87
CA ASP A 165 11.20 14.86 -4.05
C ASP A 165 11.51 16.34 -3.74
N VAL A 166 12.72 16.69 -3.28
CA VAL A 166 13.09 18.08 -2.94
C VAL A 166 13.81 18.76 -4.12
N ARG A 167 13.36 19.96 -4.45
CA ARG A 167 13.95 20.86 -5.44
C ARG A 167 14.36 22.20 -4.83
N GLY A 168 15.03 23.03 -5.63
CA GLY A 168 15.41 24.39 -5.23
C GLY A 168 14.20 25.30 -4.94
N ASP A 169 13.03 25.00 -5.51
CA ASP A 169 11.78 25.76 -5.38
C ASP A 169 10.73 25.13 -4.45
N GLY A 170 11.00 23.95 -3.86
CA GLY A 170 10.10 23.30 -2.90
C GLY A 170 10.11 21.78 -2.97
N ILE A 171 9.05 21.16 -2.46
CA ILE A 171 8.83 19.70 -2.57
C ILE A 171 7.95 19.45 -3.80
N CYS A 172 8.39 18.55 -4.68
CA CYS A 172 7.64 18.10 -5.84
C CYS A 172 6.36 17.40 -5.39
N GLU A 173 5.23 17.80 -5.96
CA GLU A 173 3.98 17.05 -5.81
C GLU A 173 3.99 15.82 -6.74
N PRO A 174 3.53 14.65 -6.28
CA PRO A 174 3.40 13.49 -7.15
C PRO A 174 2.32 13.77 -8.21
N LYS A 175 2.59 13.34 -9.45
CA LYS A 175 1.67 13.50 -10.57
C LYS A 175 0.49 12.54 -10.45
N ARG A 176 -0.74 13.07 -10.56
CA ARG A 176 -1.96 12.29 -10.74
C ARG A 176 -2.31 12.21 -12.23
N HIS A 177 -2.68 11.02 -12.69
CA HIS A 177 -3.18 10.74 -14.02
C HIS A 177 -4.70 10.66 -14.01
N GLU A 178 -5.33 11.23 -15.04
CA GLU A 178 -6.78 11.14 -15.23
C GLU A 178 -7.12 9.95 -16.13
N GLY A 179 -8.35 9.44 -16.01
CA GLY A 179 -8.84 8.38 -16.89
C GLY A 179 -8.13 7.03 -16.73
N THR A 180 -7.62 6.75 -15.53
CA THR A 180 -6.95 5.48 -15.21
C THR A 180 -7.90 4.37 -14.76
N GLY A 181 -9.15 4.71 -14.44
CA GLY A 181 -10.17 3.74 -14.03
C GLY A 181 -10.52 2.78 -15.17
N VAL A 182 -10.67 1.50 -14.84
CA VAL A 182 -10.83 0.43 -15.84
C VAL A 182 -12.29 0.12 -16.16
N ASP A 183 -13.23 0.60 -15.34
CA ASP A 183 -14.67 0.40 -15.56
C ASP A 183 -15.51 1.68 -15.36
N GLU A 184 -16.80 1.56 -15.68
CA GLU A 184 -17.77 2.68 -15.59
C GLU A 184 -17.96 3.20 -14.16
N ASP A 185 -17.73 2.37 -13.14
CA ASP A 185 -17.83 2.78 -11.74
C ASP A 185 -16.59 3.56 -11.31
N GLU A 186 -15.41 3.09 -11.72
CA GLU A 186 -14.11 3.70 -11.42
C GLU A 186 -13.90 5.04 -12.11
N ALA A 187 -14.61 5.32 -13.20
CA ALA A 187 -14.60 6.63 -13.85
C ALA A 187 -14.99 7.79 -12.91
N PHE A 188 -15.69 7.49 -11.80
CA PHE A 188 -16.11 8.47 -10.80
C PHE A 188 -15.17 8.58 -9.61
N TYR A 189 -14.10 7.78 -9.57
CA TYR A 189 -13.14 7.77 -8.48
C TYR A 189 -12.07 8.84 -8.70
N VAL A 190 -11.85 9.64 -7.66
CA VAL A 190 -10.85 10.69 -7.69
C VAL A 190 -9.86 10.46 -6.55
N GLY A 191 -8.61 10.17 -6.90
CA GLY A 191 -7.50 10.14 -5.96
C GLY A 191 -7.16 11.53 -5.44
N GLN A 192 -6.93 11.63 -4.13
CA GLN A 192 -6.63 12.87 -3.42
C GLN A 192 -5.46 12.63 -2.47
N LEU A 193 -4.51 13.55 -2.46
CA LEU A 193 -3.38 13.53 -1.53
C LEU A 193 -3.72 14.38 -0.30
N VAL A 194 -3.88 13.74 0.86
CA VAL A 194 -4.32 14.39 2.11
C VAL A 194 -3.37 14.08 3.27
N GLY A 195 -3.45 14.82 4.37
CA GLY A 195 -2.68 14.52 5.59
C GLY A 195 -3.08 13.16 6.20
N VAL A 196 -2.14 12.46 6.84
CA VAL A 196 -2.40 11.14 7.44
C VAL A 196 -3.57 11.16 8.44
N GLU A 197 -3.61 12.14 9.34
CA GLU A 197 -4.70 12.28 10.32
C GLU A 197 -6.05 12.59 9.65
N GLU A 198 -6.01 13.35 8.55
CA GLU A 198 -7.20 13.62 7.77
C GLU A 198 -7.73 12.36 7.08
N ALA A 199 -6.86 11.58 6.44
CA ALA A 199 -7.22 10.29 5.85
C ALA A 199 -7.82 9.33 6.88
N ILE A 200 -7.21 9.23 8.07
CA ILE A 200 -7.73 8.39 9.16
C ILE A 200 -9.16 8.77 9.55
N ARG A 201 -9.47 10.08 9.61
CA ARG A 201 -10.83 10.57 9.91
C ARG A 201 -11.81 10.28 8.77
N LEU A 202 -11.40 10.51 7.51
CA LEU A 202 -12.26 10.34 6.33
C LEU A 202 -12.59 8.87 6.05
N LEU A 203 -11.62 7.97 6.20
CA LEU A 203 -11.77 6.54 5.90
C LEU A 203 -12.56 5.78 6.98
N GLY A 204 -12.26 6.06 8.26
CA GLY A 204 -12.85 5.35 9.40
C GLY A 204 -12.61 3.82 9.40
N GLY A 205 -13.20 3.14 10.39
CA GLY A 205 -13.25 1.68 10.46
C GLY A 205 -11.90 0.96 10.28
N THR A 206 -11.94 -0.15 9.53
CA THR A 206 -10.76 -0.96 9.22
C THR A 206 -9.80 -0.25 8.27
N SER A 207 -10.29 0.58 7.35
CA SER A 207 -9.42 1.29 6.40
C SER A 207 -8.52 2.31 7.12
N ALA A 208 -9.04 3.00 8.13
CA ALA A 208 -8.24 3.85 9.01
C ALA A 208 -7.20 3.05 9.82
N ASP A 209 -7.53 1.81 10.25
CA ASP A 209 -6.56 0.92 10.92
C ASP A 209 -5.39 0.54 9.98
N VAL A 210 -5.68 0.22 8.72
CA VAL A 210 -4.66 -0.06 7.69
C VAL A 210 -3.72 1.14 7.54
N VAL A 211 -4.25 2.36 7.45
CA VAL A 211 -3.42 3.58 7.37
C VAL A 211 -2.53 3.74 8.62
N ARG A 212 -3.07 3.53 9.82
CA ARG A 212 -2.28 3.64 11.06
C ARG A 212 -1.12 2.65 11.08
N ARG A 213 -1.37 1.39 10.74
CA ARG A 213 -0.34 0.33 10.70
C ARG A 213 0.77 0.66 9.70
N ALA A 214 0.41 1.09 8.50
CA ALA A 214 1.38 1.51 7.50
C ALA A 214 2.23 2.69 7.99
N TRP A 215 1.57 3.70 8.57
CA TRP A 215 2.21 4.89 9.06
C TRP A 215 3.14 4.64 10.25
N GLU A 216 2.73 3.79 11.18
CA GLU A 216 3.56 3.31 12.29
C GLU A 216 4.81 2.60 11.77
N GLY A 217 4.66 1.73 10.75
CA GLY A 217 5.79 1.07 10.10
C GLY A 217 6.76 2.05 9.44
N ILE A 218 6.26 3.08 8.75
CA ILE A 218 7.09 4.16 8.16
C ILE A 218 7.84 4.91 9.26
N CYS A 219 7.16 5.30 10.34
CA CYS A 219 7.78 6.01 11.47
C CYS A 219 8.86 5.15 12.15
N LEU A 220 8.59 3.86 12.34
CA LEU A 220 9.55 2.91 12.89
C LEU A 220 10.77 2.76 11.97
N ARG A 221 10.56 2.63 10.65
CA ARG A 221 11.65 2.59 9.67
C ARG A 221 12.54 3.82 9.75
N ARG A 222 11.96 5.03 9.73
CA ARG A 222 12.70 6.29 9.87
C ARG A 222 13.53 6.34 11.14
N LYS A 223 12.97 5.90 12.27
CA LYS A 223 13.68 5.83 13.55
C LYS A 223 14.87 4.87 13.47
N LEU A 224 14.64 3.65 12.99
CA LEU A 224 15.66 2.61 12.89
C LEU A 224 16.75 2.91 11.85
N GLU A 225 16.47 3.70 10.81
CA GLU A 225 17.49 4.22 9.88
C GLU A 225 18.30 5.35 10.52
N GLY A 226 17.65 6.19 11.34
CA GLY A 226 18.31 7.30 12.06
C GLY A 226 19.24 6.84 13.19
N GLU A 227 18.92 5.71 13.84
CA GLU A 227 19.75 5.08 14.88
C GLU A 227 21.00 4.38 14.32
N VAL A 228 21.04 4.07 13.01
CA VAL A 228 22.15 3.37 12.33
C VAL A 228 23.30 4.33 11.90
N LYS A 229 23.42 5.50 12.53
CA LYS A 229 24.50 6.44 12.17
C LYS A 229 25.87 6.05 12.76
N ALA A 230 26.72 5.55 11.86
CA ALA A 230 28.19 5.44 11.81
C ALA A 230 28.88 4.51 12.83
#